data_AF-A0A699Q7V4-F1
#
_entry.id   AF-A0A699Q7V4-F1
#
_cell.length_a   1.000
_cell.length_b   1.000
_cell.length_c   1.000
_cell.angle_alpha   90.00
_cell.angle_beta   90.00
_cell.angle_gamma   90.00
#
_symmetry.space_group_name_H-M   'P 1'
#
loop_
_entity.id
_entity.type
_entity.pdbx_description
1 polymer ?
#
loop_
_entity_poly.entity_id
_entity_poly.type
_entity_poly.pdbx_seq_one_letter_code
_entity_poly.pdbx_strand_id
1 'polypeptide(L)'
;MILYQNLSMNSSPPRTTNLRNEILNFQQKIDESFHEAWERYKDLLRTCPYHGFTELHQLDTFYNALNPADQDSLNAAAGGNLLEKSPQDALTIIENKSKVCNSRSKPIASPVNAYDINYSSEISKLTHAVNQQTSAMTTAMTAMLKQL
;
A
#
# COMPACT_ATOMS: atom_id res chain seq x y z
N MET A 1 -43.53 -2.54 0.79
CA MET A 1 -42.12 -2.98 0.75
C MET A 1 -41.77 -3.20 -0.71
N ILE A 2 -41.33 -2.12 -1.34
CA ILE A 2 -41.42 -1.83 -2.77
C ILE A 2 -40.00 -1.92 -3.36
N LEU A 3 -39.86 -2.66 -4.48
CA LEU A 3 -38.87 -2.52 -5.56
C LEU A 3 -37.36 -2.72 -5.27
N TYR A 4 -36.90 -3.94 -5.02
CA TYR A 4 -35.48 -4.31 -5.23
C TYR A 4 -35.23 -5.58 -6.04
N GLN A 5 -36.25 -6.18 -6.68
CA GLN A 5 -36.06 -7.45 -7.41
C GLN A 5 -35.90 -7.32 -8.94
N ASN A 6 -36.09 -6.14 -9.55
CA ASN A 6 -36.33 -6.05 -11.01
C ASN A 6 -35.35 -5.21 -11.83
N LEU A 7 -34.02 -5.38 -11.66
CA LEU A 7 -33.05 -4.85 -12.64
C LEU A 7 -31.91 -5.83 -13.00
N SER A 8 -32.04 -7.14 -12.69
CA SER A 8 -31.03 -8.16 -13.04
C SER A 8 -31.11 -8.69 -14.49
N MET A 9 -31.94 -8.13 -15.35
CA MET A 9 -32.21 -8.66 -16.70
C MET A 9 -31.42 -7.91 -17.76
N ASN A 10 -30.08 -8.06 -17.79
CA ASN A 10 -29.29 -7.82 -19.02
C ASN A 10 -27.87 -8.42 -19.03
N SER A 11 -27.55 -9.34 -18.12
CA SER A 11 -26.35 -10.19 -18.25
C SER A 11 -26.70 -11.63 -17.89
N SER A 12 -26.13 -12.59 -18.62
CA SER A 12 -26.48 -14.02 -18.46
C SER A 12 -26.18 -14.47 -17.00
N PRO A 13 -27.17 -14.98 -16.23
CA PRO A 13 -27.05 -15.28 -14.80
C PRO A 13 -25.85 -16.14 -14.37
N PRO A 14 -25.38 -17.13 -15.16
CA PRO A 14 -24.22 -17.94 -14.76
C PRO A 14 -22.90 -17.15 -14.74
N ARG A 15 -22.74 -16.18 -15.65
CA ARG A 15 -21.47 -15.43 -15.77
C ARG A 15 -21.30 -14.42 -14.63
N THR A 16 -22.37 -13.76 -14.22
CA THR A 16 -22.32 -12.78 -13.13
C THR A 16 -22.10 -13.43 -11.76
N THR A 17 -22.68 -14.61 -11.53
CA THR A 17 -22.43 -15.39 -10.30
C THR A 17 -20.99 -15.89 -10.21
N ASN A 18 -20.41 -16.36 -11.33
CA ASN A 18 -19.01 -16.79 -11.35
C ASN A 18 -18.05 -15.64 -11.03
N LEU A 19 -18.23 -14.47 -11.65
CA LEU A 19 -17.38 -13.31 -11.40
C LEU A 19 -17.49 -12.78 -9.96
N ARG A 20 -18.69 -12.79 -9.38
CA ARG A 20 -18.88 -12.45 -7.95
C ARG A 20 -18.13 -13.41 -7.04
N ASN A 21 -18.16 -14.71 -7.35
CA ASN A 21 -17.41 -15.70 -6.58
C ASN A 21 -15.90 -15.51 -6.74
N GLU A 22 -15.41 -15.14 -7.92
CA GLU A 22 -13.99 -14.83 -8.13
C GLU A 22 -13.53 -13.61 -7.34
N ILE A 23 -14.38 -12.59 -7.20
CA ILE A 23 -14.10 -11.43 -6.34
C ILE A 23 -14.01 -11.86 -4.87
N LEU A 24 -15.00 -12.62 -4.37
CA LEU A 24 -15.05 -13.04 -2.96
C LEU A 24 -13.95 -14.02 -2.57
N ASN A 25 -13.53 -14.88 -3.51
CA ASN A 25 -12.45 -15.85 -3.29
C ASN A 25 -11.11 -15.35 -3.84
N PHE A 26 -10.97 -14.03 -4.06
CA PHE A 26 -9.72 -13.46 -4.51
C PHE A 26 -8.60 -13.81 -3.52
N GLN A 27 -7.45 -14.19 -4.04
CA GLN A 27 -6.22 -14.41 -3.29
C GLN A 27 -5.05 -13.90 -4.13
N GLN A 28 -4.10 -13.25 -3.47
CA GLN A 28 -2.81 -12.96 -4.07
C GLN A 28 -2.04 -14.27 -4.27
N LYS A 29 -1.43 -14.45 -5.45
CA LYS A 29 -0.67 -15.67 -5.76
C LYS A 29 0.75 -15.59 -5.17
N ILE A 30 1.39 -16.75 -4.97
CA ILE A 30 2.69 -16.89 -4.28
C ILE A 30 3.83 -16.08 -4.92
N ASP A 31 3.78 -15.79 -6.22
CA ASP A 31 4.79 -15.00 -6.94
C ASP A 31 4.21 -13.73 -7.58
N GLU A 32 2.98 -13.36 -7.20
CA GLU A 32 2.30 -12.18 -7.74
C GLU A 32 2.65 -10.95 -6.91
N SER A 33 3.19 -9.94 -7.57
CA SER A 33 3.48 -8.66 -6.90
C SER A 33 2.19 -7.97 -6.45
N PHE A 34 2.30 -7.10 -5.46
CA PHE A 34 1.18 -6.28 -5.01
C PHE A 34 0.49 -5.51 -6.14
N HIS A 35 1.29 -4.96 -7.07
CA HIS A 35 0.80 -4.24 -8.23
C HIS A 35 -0.07 -5.14 -9.13
N GLU A 36 0.44 -6.32 -9.49
CA GLU A 36 -0.28 -7.28 -10.33
C GLU A 36 -1.58 -7.75 -9.67
N ALA A 37 -1.55 -8.03 -8.36
CA ALA A 37 -2.73 -8.40 -7.60
C ALA A 37 -3.78 -7.28 -7.61
N TRP A 38 -3.37 -6.02 -7.39
CA TRP A 38 -4.27 -4.88 -7.39
C TRP A 38 -4.92 -4.63 -8.76
N GLU A 39 -4.13 -4.67 -9.84
CA GLU A 39 -4.68 -4.53 -11.19
C GLU A 39 -5.65 -5.66 -11.55
N ARG A 40 -5.30 -6.91 -11.22
CA ARG A 40 -6.19 -8.06 -11.46
C ARG A 40 -7.51 -7.94 -10.68
N TYR A 41 -7.45 -7.46 -9.45
CA TYR A 41 -8.65 -7.23 -8.66
C TYR A 41 -9.54 -6.13 -9.25
N LYS A 42 -8.96 -5.01 -9.70
CA LYS A 42 -9.70 -3.94 -10.39
C LYS A 42 -10.34 -4.43 -11.69
N ASP A 43 -9.65 -5.29 -12.44
CA ASP A 43 -10.21 -5.88 -13.67
C ASP A 43 -11.40 -6.79 -13.41
N LEU A 44 -11.37 -7.58 -12.32
CA LEU A 44 -12.52 -8.38 -11.90
C LEU A 44 -13.73 -7.51 -11.55
N LEU A 45 -13.52 -6.41 -10.81
CA LEU A 45 -14.58 -5.44 -10.48
C LEU A 45 -15.18 -4.78 -11.73
N ARG A 46 -14.33 -4.36 -12.68
CA ARG A 46 -14.76 -3.76 -13.97
C ARG A 46 -15.56 -4.74 -14.83
N THR A 47 -15.19 -6.02 -14.80
CA THR A 47 -15.87 -7.08 -15.56
C THR A 47 -17.22 -7.46 -14.94
N CYS A 48 -17.45 -7.11 -13.67
CA CYS A 48 -18.70 -7.33 -12.94
C CYS A 48 -19.34 -6.01 -12.48
N PRO A 49 -19.80 -5.11 -13.39
CA PRO A 49 -20.26 -3.76 -13.00
C PRO A 49 -21.48 -3.75 -12.08
N TYR A 50 -22.25 -4.85 -12.04
CA TYR A 50 -23.40 -5.03 -11.15
C TYR A 50 -23.06 -5.93 -9.95
N HIS A 51 -21.81 -5.92 -9.47
CA HIS A 51 -21.36 -6.76 -8.37
C HIS A 51 -22.08 -6.46 -7.05
N GLY A 52 -22.58 -5.24 -6.83
CA GLY A 52 -23.35 -4.87 -5.62
C GLY A 52 -22.53 -4.71 -4.34
N PHE A 53 -21.22 -5.01 -4.37
CA PHE A 53 -20.29 -4.71 -3.28
C PHE A 53 -20.10 -3.21 -3.06
N THR A 54 -20.12 -2.79 -1.79
CA THR A 54 -19.70 -1.45 -1.36
C THR A 54 -18.19 -1.29 -1.48
N GLU A 55 -17.70 -0.06 -1.58
CA GLU A 55 -16.26 0.22 -1.62
C GLU A 55 -15.53 -0.36 -0.39
N LEU A 56 -16.11 -0.22 0.81
CA LEU A 56 -15.57 -0.82 2.02
C LEU A 56 -15.42 -2.34 1.89
N HIS A 57 -16.45 -3.03 1.39
CA HIS A 57 -16.40 -4.48 1.19
C HIS A 57 -15.35 -4.89 0.16
N GLN A 58 -15.15 -4.08 -0.89
CA GLN A 58 -14.11 -4.32 -1.89
C GLN A 58 -12.71 -4.20 -1.27
N LEU A 59 -12.48 -3.18 -0.44
CA LEU A 59 -11.22 -2.95 0.25
C LEU A 59 -10.93 -4.06 1.27
N ASP A 60 -11.93 -4.44 2.07
CA ASP A 60 -11.83 -5.56 3.02
C ASP A 60 -11.46 -6.86 2.32
N THR A 61 -12.15 -7.17 1.21
CA THR A 61 -11.90 -8.39 0.43
C THR A 61 -10.48 -8.40 -0.13
N PHE A 62 -10.04 -7.28 -0.71
CA PHE A 62 -8.69 -7.17 -1.24
C PHE A 62 -7.64 -7.31 -0.13
N TYR A 63 -7.76 -6.56 0.97
CA TYR A 63 -6.81 -6.60 2.07
C TYR A 63 -6.66 -8.00 2.67
N ASN A 64 -7.77 -8.69 2.95
CA ASN A 64 -7.77 -10.02 3.55
C ASN A 64 -7.21 -11.10 2.61
N ALA A 65 -7.17 -10.83 1.31
CA ALA A 65 -6.66 -11.73 0.28
C ALA A 65 -5.15 -11.59 0.03
N LEU A 66 -4.51 -10.56 0.59
CA LEU A 66 -3.08 -10.30 0.45
C LEU A 66 -2.24 -11.27 1.28
N ASN A 67 -0.99 -11.44 0.86
CA ASN A 67 0.01 -12.08 1.71
C ASN A 67 0.31 -11.19 2.94
N PRO A 68 0.82 -11.77 4.06
CA PRO A 68 1.08 -11.01 5.28
C PRO A 68 2.05 -9.84 5.11
N ALA A 69 3.08 -9.97 4.25
CA ALA A 69 4.06 -8.92 4.05
C ALA A 69 3.47 -7.67 3.38
N ASP A 70 2.54 -7.86 2.44
CA ASP A 70 1.82 -6.77 1.80
C ASP A 70 0.77 -6.15 2.73
N GLN A 71 0.13 -6.93 3.61
CA GLN A 71 -0.72 -6.42 4.68
C GLN A 71 0.07 -5.54 5.66
N ASP A 72 1.21 -6.03 6.15
CA ASP A 72 2.10 -5.28 7.05
C ASP A 72 2.59 -3.98 6.41
N SER A 73 2.96 -4.04 5.13
CA SER A 73 3.39 -2.86 4.36
C SER A 73 2.28 -1.82 4.23
N LEU A 74 1.03 -2.24 4.05
CA LEU A 74 -0.12 -1.33 4.00
C LEU A 74 -0.41 -0.71 5.37
N ASN A 75 -0.36 -1.51 6.44
CA ASN A 75 -0.58 -1.04 7.80
C ASN A 75 0.51 -0.03 8.23
N ALA A 76 1.76 -0.28 7.84
CA ALA A 76 2.85 0.66 8.06
C ALA A 76 2.61 1.99 7.33
N ALA A 77 2.16 1.95 6.08
CA ALA A 77 1.81 3.16 5.31
C ALA A 77 0.59 3.90 5.89
N ALA A 78 -0.34 3.18 6.52
CA ALA A 78 -1.49 3.75 7.20
C ALA A 78 -1.17 4.29 8.61
N GLY A 79 -0.01 3.95 9.18
CA GLY A 79 0.32 4.24 10.57
C GLY A 79 -0.57 3.50 11.58
N GLY A 80 -1.04 2.29 11.23
CA GLY A 80 -2.00 1.51 12.00
C GLY A 80 -2.74 0.52 11.10
N ASN A 81 -3.86 -0.05 11.58
CA ASN A 81 -4.67 -0.93 10.75
C ASN A 81 -5.27 -0.15 9.56
N LEU A 82 -5.02 -0.59 8.32
CA LEU A 82 -5.58 0.04 7.12
C LEU A 82 -7.11 0.05 7.15
N LEU A 83 -7.75 -1.00 7.66
CA LEU A 83 -9.21 -1.14 7.67
C LEU A 83 -9.90 -0.20 8.68
N GLU A 84 -9.15 0.48 9.53
CA GLU A 84 -9.66 1.54 10.41
C GLU A 84 -9.64 2.92 9.76
N LYS A 85 -9.06 3.05 8.56
CA LYS A 85 -9.05 4.29 7.79
C LYS A 85 -10.37 4.52 7.07
N SER A 86 -10.60 5.75 6.63
CA SER A 86 -11.70 6.02 5.72
C SER A 86 -11.48 5.25 4.40
N PRO A 87 -12.55 4.81 3.70
CA PRO A 87 -12.40 4.12 2.42
C PRO A 87 -11.53 4.87 1.41
N GLN A 88 -11.66 6.20 1.35
CA GLN A 88 -10.88 7.06 0.48
C GLN A 88 -9.38 7.06 0.83
N ASP A 89 -9.03 7.10 2.12
CA ASP A 89 -7.64 7.05 2.57
C ASP A 89 -7.03 5.68 2.29
N ALA A 90 -7.77 4.60 2.60
CA ALA A 90 -7.34 3.24 2.34
C ALA A 90 -7.08 2.99 0.85
N LEU A 91 -8.00 3.43 -0.01
CA LEU A 91 -7.84 3.38 -1.47
C LEU A 91 -6.60 4.15 -1.93
N THR A 92 -6.38 5.36 -1.38
CA THR A 92 -5.22 6.18 -1.72
C THR A 92 -3.90 5.50 -1.35
N ILE A 93 -3.83 4.86 -0.17
CA ILE A 93 -2.65 4.12 0.28
C ILE A 93 -2.39 2.92 -0.63
N ILE A 94 -3.42 2.15 -0.97
CA ILE A 94 -3.32 1.00 -1.88
C ILE A 94 -2.84 1.45 -3.27
N GLU A 95 -3.44 2.49 -3.83
CA GLU A 95 -3.05 3.06 -5.13
C GLU A 95 -1.62 3.61 -5.11
N ASN A 96 -1.17 4.18 -4.00
CA ASN A 96 0.21 4.65 -3.88
C ASN A 96 1.19 3.47 -3.84
N LYS A 97 0.91 2.44 -3.03
CA LYS A 97 1.75 1.23 -2.95
C LYS A 97 1.81 0.50 -4.30
N SER A 98 0.70 0.42 -5.04
CA SER A 98 0.68 -0.24 -6.35
C SER A 98 1.52 0.49 -7.40
N LYS A 99 1.72 1.81 -7.25
CA LYS A 99 2.55 2.64 -8.14
C LYS A 99 4.02 2.64 -7.76
N VAL A 100 4.38 2.17 -6.55
CA VAL A 100 5.78 1.95 -6.17
C VAL A 100 6.26 0.73 -6.94
N CYS A 101 6.62 0.94 -8.21
CA CYS A 101 7.30 -0.05 -9.01
C CYS A 101 8.56 -0.46 -8.26
N ASN A 102 8.76 -1.77 -8.04
CA ASN A 102 10.05 -2.31 -7.66
C ASN A 102 11.06 -1.97 -8.77
N SER A 103 11.67 -0.80 -8.73
CA SER A 103 12.82 -0.42 -9.55
C SER A 103 14.08 -1.22 -9.18
N ARG A 104 13.97 -2.17 -8.24
CA ARG A 104 15.05 -3.01 -7.78
C ARG A 104 15.13 -4.33 -8.54
N SER A 105 15.40 -4.25 -9.84
CA SER A 105 16.06 -5.34 -10.59
C SER A 105 16.43 -4.92 -12.03
N LYS A 106 17.23 -3.85 -12.19
CA LYS A 106 18.06 -3.69 -13.40
C LYS A 106 19.43 -3.10 -13.01
N PRO A 107 20.55 -3.83 -13.16
CA PRO A 107 21.86 -3.20 -13.16
C PRO A 107 22.01 -2.52 -14.52
N ILE A 108 21.63 -1.25 -14.63
CA ILE A 108 21.86 -0.47 -15.86
C ILE A 108 22.69 0.75 -15.48
N ALA A 109 23.95 0.71 -15.91
CA ALA A 109 24.83 1.85 -16.01
C ALA A 109 24.20 2.92 -16.91
N SER A 110 23.99 4.14 -16.40
CA SER A 110 24.07 5.44 -17.11
C SER A 110 23.46 6.57 -16.24
N PRO A 111 23.84 7.85 -16.47
CA PRO A 111 24.12 8.81 -15.42
C PRO A 111 22.85 9.45 -14.86
N VAL A 112 22.73 9.40 -13.52
CA VAL A 112 21.65 9.98 -12.74
C VAL A 112 21.74 11.51 -12.78
N ASN A 113 20.60 12.14 -13.04
CA ASN A 113 20.44 13.58 -13.09
C ASN A 113 20.83 14.22 -11.74
N ALA A 114 21.70 15.22 -11.78
CA ALA A 114 22.48 15.70 -10.63
C ALA A 114 21.68 16.43 -9.54
N TYR A 115 20.36 16.62 -9.71
CA TYR A 115 19.54 17.38 -8.75
C TYR A 115 19.06 16.54 -7.55
N ASP A 116 18.80 15.24 -7.70
CA ASP A 116 18.28 14.40 -6.61
C ASP A 116 19.36 13.94 -5.62
N ILE A 117 20.60 13.78 -6.08
CA ILE A 117 21.72 13.31 -5.25
C ILE A 117 22.19 14.39 -4.26
N ASN A 118 22.07 15.67 -4.65
CA ASN A 118 22.51 16.79 -3.82
C ASN A 118 21.71 16.88 -2.51
N TYR A 119 20.38 16.76 -2.58
CA TYR A 119 19.52 16.80 -1.38
C TYR A 119 19.80 15.65 -0.41
N SER A 120 20.00 14.42 -0.92
CA SER A 120 20.29 13.26 -0.07
C SER A 120 21.66 13.37 0.63
N SER A 121 22.67 13.92 -0.07
CA SER A 121 24.00 14.17 0.51
C SER A 121 23.95 15.22 1.62
N GLU A 122 23.25 16.34 1.40
CA GLU A 122 23.11 17.40 2.39
C GLU A 122 22.31 16.95 3.62
N ILE A 123 21.25 16.16 3.43
CA ILE A 123 20.51 15.55 4.55
C ILE A 123 21.42 14.63 5.38
N SER A 124 22.22 13.78 4.73
CA SER A 124 23.13 12.86 5.43
C SER A 124 24.20 13.60 6.25
N LYS A 125 24.76 14.69 5.71
CA LYS A 125 25.71 15.55 6.43
C LYS A 125 25.06 16.21 7.64
N LEU A 126 23.85 16.75 7.47
CA LEU A 126 23.10 17.38 8.55
C LEU A 126 22.77 16.38 9.66
N THR A 127 22.30 15.18 9.30
CA THR A 127 22.02 14.10 10.26
C THR A 127 23.27 13.71 11.06
N HIS A 128 24.43 13.60 10.40
CA HIS A 128 25.67 13.26 11.10
C HIS A 128 26.10 14.36 12.09
N ALA A 129 26.03 15.62 11.68
CA ALA A 129 26.39 16.76 12.54
C ALA A 129 25.50 16.84 13.79
N VAL A 130 24.18 16.64 13.64
CA VAL A 130 23.23 16.62 14.75
C VAL A 130 23.52 15.48 15.73
N ASN A 131 23.82 14.29 15.22
CA ASN A 131 24.18 13.14 16.04
C ASN A 131 25.49 13.37 16.81
N GLN A 132 26.49 13.96 16.17
CA GLN A 132 27.77 14.30 16.81
C GLN A 132 27.59 15.32 17.93
N GLN A 133 26.81 16.39 17.69
CA GLN A 133 26.54 17.41 18.69
C GLN A 133 25.78 16.85 19.90
N THR A 134 24.82 15.97 19.64
CA THR A 134 24.05 15.27 20.70
C THR A 134 24.96 14.41 21.55
N SER A 135 25.83 13.60 20.91
CA SER A 135 26.81 12.77 21.61
C SER A 135 27.76 13.61 22.47
N ALA A 136 28.29 14.71 21.93
CA ALA A 136 29.19 15.60 22.66
C ALA A 136 28.53 16.22 23.90
N MET A 137 27.27 16.69 23.77
CA MET A 137 26.51 17.23 24.91
C MET A 137 26.25 16.16 25.98
N THR A 138 25.87 14.95 25.59
CA THR A 138 25.65 13.83 26.53
C THR A 138 26.93 13.47 27.27
N THR A 139 28.07 13.43 26.57
CA THR A 139 29.37 13.18 27.19
C THR A 139 29.76 14.30 28.16
N ALA A 140 29.60 15.56 27.77
CA ALA A 140 29.88 16.70 28.64
C ALA A 140 28.99 16.69 29.90
N MET A 141 27.69 16.42 29.74
CA MET A 141 26.76 16.29 30.84
C MET A 141 27.16 15.18 31.82
N THR A 142 27.52 14.01 31.29
CA THR A 142 27.98 12.88 32.09
C THR A 142 29.28 13.18 32.82
N ALA A 143 30.20 13.92 32.19
CA ALA A 143 31.46 14.32 32.80
C ALA A 143 31.24 15.33 33.95
N MET A 144 30.33 16.30 33.77
CA MET A 144 29.98 17.26 34.83
C MET A 144 29.31 16.58 36.04
N LEU A 145 28.43 15.59 35.80
CA LEU A 145 27.79 14.83 36.88
C LEU A 145 28.75 13.94 37.68
N LYS A 146 29.92 13.59 37.12
CA LYS A 146 30.95 12.80 37.81
C LYS A 146 31.94 13.64 38.63
N GLN A 147 31.90 14.97 38.52
CA GLN A 147 32.79 15.88 39.25
C GLN A 147 32.11 16.56 40.46
N LEU A 148 30.82 16.28 40.69
CA LEU A 148 30.07 16.62 41.90
C LEU A 148 30.08 15.42 42.87
#